data_AF-A0A8H5PH98-F1
#
_entry.id   AF-A0A8H5PH98-F1
#
_cell.length_a   1.000
_cell.length_b   1.000
_cell.length_c   1.000
_cell.angle_alpha   90.00
_cell.angle_beta   90.00
_cell.angle_gamma   90.00
#
_symmetry.space_group_name_H-M   'P 1'
#
loop_
_entity.id
_entity.type
_entity.pdbx_description
1 polymer ?
#
loop_
_entity_poly.entity_id
_entity_poly.type
_entity_poly.pdbx_seq_one_letter_code
_entity_poly.pdbx_strand_id
1 'polypeptide(L)'
;MATGVSHDLTTQSSQEKLLRIGTGCCGSVWADADSSKDKGTPSCIKREDGDPHRSITNEHFIHKLVVQSLQLNPQHARNFRIPLCRGFLNKDDEGWSLVLPRLPPGSKTCNALLSEKVQPLSEDVRKLLVSKFARGGSDQDAIINDKKNEHCLIRPYLGRRKKDWGDTNRSTFFSLKNFPLNLDRMIELGLDVQNYAKVMAEGLAFLHWVARIDANDVEFVLARSRSTLHSHPYSPFDTTIFGTHSMWIIDFDCCNPATMDENGAAAAAECFWRNDPYCPRPESTDTSDQELWCAFKDHYLENQFQYLADKFLDGIYALTERSDNADPNHSLDPAYEKVTWHNNSDKRVSRYQFNTKARDHMFCPKCGASIGIDFARVWPEAPRYGISVRQFNNIDLDSLQYIKLDGLHTAEPGVDLSGKEVEPKANEAPVSSF
;
A
#
# COMPACT_ATOMS: atom_id res chain seq x y z
N MET A 1 33.36 14.14 6.20
CA MET A 1 32.63 13.04 5.54
C MET A 1 31.27 12.95 6.21
N ALA A 2 30.17 13.04 5.46
CA ALA A 2 28.84 12.90 6.04
C ALA A 2 28.69 11.46 6.51
N THR A 3 28.79 11.24 7.82
CA THR A 3 28.48 9.95 8.42
C THR A 3 27.03 9.64 8.06
N GLY A 4 26.73 8.51 7.42
CA GLY A 4 25.38 8.14 6.96
C GLY A 4 24.35 7.92 8.09
N VAL A 5 24.57 8.50 9.27
CA VAL A 5 23.74 8.45 10.47
C VAL A 5 22.92 9.74 10.55
N SER A 6 21.65 9.63 10.96
CA SER A 6 20.80 10.79 11.17
C SER A 6 21.32 11.66 12.31
N HIS A 7 21.50 12.96 12.04
CA HIS A 7 22.13 13.93 12.95
C HIS A 7 21.55 13.88 14.38
N ASP A 8 20.22 13.80 14.49
CA ASP A 8 19.46 13.77 15.75
C ASP A 8 19.73 12.54 16.62
N LEU A 9 20.37 11.49 16.10
CA LEU A 9 20.80 10.30 16.84
C LEU A 9 22.25 10.36 17.31
N THR A 10 22.99 11.39 16.94
CA THR A 10 24.44 11.49 17.17
C THR A 10 24.79 12.45 18.31
N THR A 11 26.01 12.30 18.84
CA THR A 11 26.62 13.25 19.80
C THR A 11 26.79 14.66 19.25
N GLN A 12 26.72 14.84 17.93
CA GLN A 12 26.78 16.16 17.31
C GLN A 12 25.50 16.96 17.56
N SER A 13 24.35 16.29 17.70
CA SER A 13 23.07 16.94 18.00
C SER A 13 22.85 17.15 19.50
N SER A 14 23.23 16.18 20.35
CA SER A 14 23.03 16.25 21.79
C SER A 14 23.95 15.25 22.50
N GLN A 15 24.37 15.56 23.73
CA GLN A 15 25.09 14.61 24.59
C GLN A 15 24.13 13.73 25.42
N GLU A 16 22.84 14.05 25.44
CA GLU A 16 21.83 13.30 26.19
C GLU A 16 21.64 11.89 25.64
N LYS A 17 21.34 10.97 26.56
CA LYS A 17 21.11 9.56 26.21
C LYS A 17 19.82 9.41 25.40
N LEU A 18 19.86 8.53 24.39
CA LEU A 18 18.67 8.10 23.67
C LEU A 18 17.75 7.31 24.62
N LEU A 19 16.45 7.45 24.41
CA LEU A 19 15.43 6.71 25.14
C LEU A 19 15.04 5.44 24.38
N ARG A 20 14.83 4.33 25.11
CA ARG A 20 14.31 3.09 24.53
C ARG A 20 12.82 3.21 24.28
N ILE A 21 12.45 3.40 23.02
CA ILE A 21 11.06 3.60 22.62
C ILE A 21 10.36 2.29 22.24
N GLY A 22 11.11 1.23 21.94
CA GLY A 22 10.59 -0.06 21.49
C GLY A 22 11.52 -1.23 21.84
N THR A 23 10.98 -2.44 21.89
CA THR A 23 11.74 -3.69 21.99
C THR A 23 10.89 -4.81 21.43
N GLY A 24 11.50 -5.73 20.69
CA GLY A 24 10.85 -6.89 20.09
C GLY A 24 11.87 -7.98 19.79
N CYS A 25 11.50 -8.95 18.95
CA CYS A 25 12.35 -10.09 18.64
C CYS A 25 13.67 -9.68 17.96
N CYS A 26 13.69 -8.70 17.03
CA CYS A 26 14.96 -8.26 16.42
C CYS A 26 15.90 -7.55 17.42
N GLY A 27 15.34 -6.94 18.46
CA GLY A 27 16.07 -6.13 19.43
C GLY A 27 15.36 -4.84 19.81
N SER A 28 16.14 -3.81 20.09
CA SER A 28 15.69 -2.58 20.76
C SER A 28 15.65 -1.36 19.84
N VAL A 29 14.64 -0.51 20.03
CA VAL A 29 14.45 0.73 19.27
C VAL A 29 14.71 1.94 20.16
N TRP A 30 15.51 2.88 19.67
CA TRP A 30 15.95 4.06 20.42
C TRP A 30 15.73 5.35 19.63
N ALA A 31 15.43 6.44 20.32
CA ALA A 31 15.32 7.77 19.72
C ALA A 31 15.67 8.86 20.72
N ASP A 32 15.86 10.09 20.22
CA ASP A 32 16.09 11.26 21.06
C ASP A 32 14.90 11.51 22.01
N ALA A 33 15.18 11.93 23.25
CA ALA A 33 14.16 12.13 24.28
C ALA A 33 13.11 13.19 23.90
N ASP A 34 13.53 14.26 23.23
CA ASP A 34 12.68 15.38 22.85
C ASP A 34 12.05 15.21 21.46
N SER A 35 12.41 14.14 20.73
CA SER A 35 11.87 13.85 19.40
C SER A 35 10.34 13.76 19.35
N SER A 36 9.64 13.48 20.46
CA SER A 36 8.17 13.47 20.48
C SER A 36 7.55 14.89 20.37
N LYS A 37 8.31 15.93 20.73
CA LYS A 37 7.92 17.34 20.67
C LYS A 37 8.18 17.96 19.30
N ASP A 38 9.03 17.32 18.49
CA ASP A 38 9.36 17.77 17.14
C ASP A 38 8.14 17.67 16.22
N LYS A 39 7.92 18.71 15.41
CA LYS A 39 6.89 18.77 14.35
C LYS A 39 7.37 18.20 13.01
N GLY A 40 8.66 17.96 12.87
CA GLY A 40 9.28 17.33 11.71
C GLY A 40 9.14 15.81 11.71
N THR A 41 10.12 15.15 11.08
CA THR A 41 10.22 13.69 11.00
C THR A 41 11.48 13.26 11.74
N PRO A 42 11.47 13.10 13.07
CA PRO A 42 12.68 12.69 13.81
C PRO A 42 13.01 11.23 13.56
N SER A 43 14.21 10.82 13.90
CA SER A 43 14.77 9.49 13.61
C SER A 43 14.65 8.55 14.81
N CYS A 44 14.66 7.25 14.51
CA CYS A 44 14.98 6.22 15.47
C CYS A 44 16.02 5.26 14.90
N ILE A 45 16.68 4.53 15.81
CA ILE A 45 17.60 3.44 15.50
C ILE A 45 17.06 2.14 16.08
N LYS A 46 16.81 1.14 15.23
CA LYS A 46 16.46 -0.23 15.62
C LYS A 46 17.71 -1.08 15.56
N ARG A 47 18.12 -1.63 16.71
CA ARG A 47 19.36 -2.38 16.89
C ARG A 47 19.09 -3.88 16.80
N GLU A 48 19.96 -4.59 16.09
CA GLU A 48 19.98 -6.05 16.02
C GLU A 48 20.64 -6.63 17.29
N ASP A 49 19.97 -6.42 18.44
CA ASP A 49 20.42 -6.88 19.76
C ASP A 49 19.41 -7.78 20.47
N GLY A 50 18.53 -8.43 19.68
CA GLY A 50 17.57 -9.44 20.11
C GLY A 50 17.91 -10.85 19.66
N ASP A 51 16.91 -11.57 19.16
CA ASP A 51 16.96 -12.95 18.70
C ASP A 51 17.89 -13.11 17.47
N PRO A 52 18.88 -14.02 17.50
CA PRO A 52 19.79 -14.27 16.37
C PRO A 52 19.12 -14.72 15.07
N HIS A 53 17.87 -15.19 15.10
CA HIS A 53 17.13 -15.63 13.91
C HIS A 53 16.40 -14.49 13.18
N ARG A 54 16.35 -13.29 13.76
CA ARG A 54 15.75 -12.10 13.13
C ARG A 54 16.84 -11.29 12.45
N SER A 55 16.52 -10.62 11.33
CA SER A 55 17.50 -9.91 10.52
C SER A 55 17.11 -8.47 10.23
N ILE A 56 17.81 -7.54 10.86
CA ILE A 56 17.72 -6.10 10.57
C ILE A 56 18.27 -5.78 9.19
N THR A 57 19.19 -6.62 8.69
CA THR A 57 19.67 -6.51 7.30
C THR A 57 18.55 -6.83 6.32
N ASN A 58 17.76 -7.88 6.57
CA ASN A 58 16.58 -8.19 5.76
C ASN A 58 15.54 -7.07 5.85
N GLU A 59 15.23 -6.59 7.06
CA GLU A 59 14.29 -5.48 7.24
C GLU A 59 14.71 -4.25 6.43
N HIS A 60 16.00 -3.87 6.46
CA HIS A 60 16.49 -2.75 5.67
C HIS A 60 16.34 -2.96 4.15
N PHE A 61 16.55 -4.18 3.67
CA PHE A 61 16.32 -4.52 2.25
C PHE A 61 14.85 -4.37 1.87
N ILE A 62 13.93 -4.99 2.62
CA ILE A 62 12.49 -4.93 2.36
C ILE A 62 11.97 -3.50 2.53
N HIS A 63 12.40 -2.77 3.56
CA HIS A 63 11.94 -1.41 3.82
C HIS A 63 12.30 -0.46 2.68
N LYS A 64 13.51 -0.61 2.09
CA LYS A 64 13.88 0.13 0.87
C LYS A 64 13.00 -0.22 -0.31
N LEU A 65 12.70 -1.50 -0.53
CA LEU A 65 11.80 -1.96 -1.59
C LEU A 65 10.42 -1.31 -1.45
N VAL A 66 9.83 -1.36 -0.25
CA VAL A 66 8.52 -0.75 0.05
C VAL A 66 8.54 0.76 -0.18
N VAL A 67 9.56 1.48 0.31
CA VAL A 67 9.68 2.93 0.12
C VAL A 67 9.87 3.30 -1.34
N GLN A 68 10.67 2.54 -2.10
CA GLN A 68 10.84 2.74 -3.53
C GLN A 68 9.52 2.52 -4.29
N SER A 69 8.79 1.45 -3.96
CA SER A 69 7.46 1.20 -4.54
C SER A 69 6.48 2.32 -4.24
N LEU A 70 6.55 2.93 -3.05
CA LEU A 70 5.69 4.06 -2.66
C LEU A 70 6.03 5.31 -3.46
N GLN A 71 7.32 5.59 -3.68
CA GLN A 71 7.78 6.72 -4.49
C GLN A 71 7.37 6.60 -5.97
N LEU A 72 7.45 5.38 -6.51
CA LEU A 72 7.08 5.11 -7.90
C LEU A 72 5.57 5.02 -8.11
N ASN A 73 4.81 4.68 -7.07
CA ASN A 73 3.37 4.45 -7.17
C ASN A 73 2.58 5.14 -6.03
N PRO A 74 2.73 6.45 -5.84
CA PRO A 74 2.13 7.17 -4.69
C PRO A 74 0.59 7.14 -4.71
N GLN A 75 -0.03 6.91 -5.86
CA GLN A 75 -1.48 6.79 -5.99
C GLN A 75 -2.08 5.58 -5.27
N HIS A 76 -1.29 4.53 -5.04
CA HIS A 76 -1.73 3.30 -4.36
C HIS A 76 -1.40 3.27 -2.85
N ALA A 77 -0.87 4.36 -2.31
CA ALA A 77 -0.44 4.46 -0.91
C ALA A 77 -0.90 5.78 -0.28
N ARG A 78 -2.21 6.07 -0.38
CA ARG A 78 -2.76 7.38 0.03
C ARG A 78 -3.19 7.40 1.49
N ASN A 79 -3.76 6.31 1.97
CA ASN A 79 -4.48 6.30 3.25
C ASN A 79 -3.68 5.73 4.43
N PHE A 80 -2.56 5.06 4.18
CA PHE A 80 -1.65 4.57 5.20
C PHE A 80 -0.27 5.26 5.12
N ARG A 81 0.60 4.99 6.09
CA ARG A 81 1.95 5.55 6.18
C ARG A 81 2.98 4.45 6.39
N ILE A 82 4.13 4.61 5.74
CA ILE A 82 5.34 3.83 5.98
C ILE A 82 6.40 4.80 6.50
N PRO A 83 7.14 4.45 7.58
CA PRO A 83 8.28 5.24 8.02
C PRO A 83 9.28 5.46 6.88
N LEU A 84 9.94 6.61 6.83
CA LEU A 84 11.08 6.78 5.92
C LEU A 84 12.22 5.81 6.27
N CYS A 85 12.81 5.16 5.27
CA CYS A 85 14.03 4.38 5.41
C CYS A 85 15.24 5.32 5.23
N ARG A 86 15.96 5.63 6.32
CA ARG A 86 17.03 6.65 6.30
C ARG A 86 18.40 6.08 6.04
N GLY A 87 18.62 4.84 6.43
CA GLY A 87 19.90 4.19 6.22
C GLY A 87 20.10 2.99 7.12
N PHE A 88 21.33 2.51 7.14
CA PHE A 88 21.74 1.32 7.86
C PHE A 88 23.14 1.55 8.41
N LEU A 89 23.39 1.04 9.61
CA LEU A 89 24.67 1.10 10.28
C LEU A 89 25.13 -0.32 10.56
N ASN A 90 26.20 -0.75 9.88
CA ASN A 90 26.86 -2.02 10.14
C ASN A 90 27.62 -1.96 11.46
N LYS A 91 27.82 -3.11 12.12
CA LYS A 91 28.59 -3.22 13.38
C LYS A 91 30.01 -2.64 13.31
N ASP A 92 30.62 -2.60 12.13
CA ASP A 92 31.99 -2.15 11.90
C ASP A 92 32.06 -0.68 11.41
N ASP A 93 30.91 -0.01 11.22
CA ASP A 93 30.87 1.36 10.71
C ASP A 93 31.40 2.39 11.71
N GLU A 94 32.23 3.32 11.24
CA GLU A 94 32.77 4.43 12.05
C GLU A 94 31.68 5.33 12.65
N GLY A 95 30.49 5.36 12.03
CA GLY A 95 29.33 6.11 12.52
C GLY A 95 28.88 5.69 13.93
N TRP A 96 29.21 4.47 14.38
CA TRP A 96 28.95 4.05 15.76
C TRP A 96 29.67 4.91 16.79
N SER A 97 30.84 5.50 16.46
CA SER A 97 31.56 6.41 17.37
C SER A 97 30.71 7.63 17.78
N LEU A 98 29.76 8.03 16.94
CA LEU A 98 28.86 9.15 17.18
C LEU A 98 27.55 8.75 17.88
N VAL A 99 27.12 7.49 17.77
CA VAL A 99 25.84 7.00 18.32
C VAL A 99 26.02 6.30 19.66
N LEU A 100 27.05 5.46 19.77
CA LEU A 100 27.32 4.63 20.95
C LEU A 100 27.41 5.44 22.25
N PRO A 101 28.02 6.65 22.28
CA PRO A 101 28.06 7.46 23.49
C PRO A 101 26.67 7.94 23.95
N ARG A 102 25.66 7.96 23.07
CA ARG A 102 24.27 8.30 23.42
C ARG A 102 23.43 7.09 23.80
N LEU A 103 23.90 5.86 23.60
CA LEU A 103 23.24 4.66 24.10
C LEU A 103 23.58 4.39 25.57
N PRO A 104 22.83 3.50 26.27
CA PRO A 104 23.16 3.12 27.64
C PRO A 104 24.60 2.59 27.77
N PRO A 105 25.23 2.78 28.94
CA PRO A 105 26.54 2.18 29.21
C PRO A 105 26.54 0.67 28.96
N GLY A 106 27.58 0.18 28.28
CA GLY A 106 27.73 -1.25 27.95
C GLY A 106 27.07 -1.69 26.63
N SER A 107 26.35 -0.80 25.94
CA SER A 107 25.92 -1.06 24.56
C SER A 107 27.13 -1.35 23.66
N LYS A 108 26.97 -2.32 22.76
CA LYS A 108 27.95 -2.70 21.74
C LYS A 108 27.47 -2.28 20.36
N THR A 109 28.40 -2.14 19.42
CA THR A 109 28.06 -1.99 18.01
C THR A 109 27.39 -3.27 17.50
N CYS A 110 26.47 -3.10 16.56
CA CYS A 110 25.68 -4.18 15.95
C CYS A 110 25.21 -3.70 14.57
N ASN A 111 24.47 -4.53 13.83
CA ASN A 111 23.71 -3.98 12.72
C ASN A 111 22.54 -3.15 13.26
N ALA A 112 22.21 -2.07 12.57
CA ALA A 112 21.09 -1.23 12.96
C ALA A 112 20.41 -0.55 11.76
N LEU A 113 19.08 -0.51 11.80
CA LEU A 113 18.26 0.23 10.85
C LEU A 113 18.04 1.65 11.39
N LEU A 114 18.23 2.64 10.51
CA LEU A 114 17.88 4.04 10.76
C LEU A 114 16.60 4.36 9.99
N SER A 115 15.56 4.77 10.71
CA SER A 115 14.26 5.06 10.11
C SER A 115 13.59 6.29 10.74
N GLU A 116 12.54 6.78 10.10
CA GLU A 116 11.63 7.74 10.73
C GLU A 116 11.01 7.14 11.99
N LYS A 117 11.08 7.89 13.08
CA LYS A 117 10.35 7.55 14.30
C LYS A 117 8.86 7.83 14.10
N VAL A 118 8.05 6.77 14.18
CA VAL A 118 6.59 6.90 14.28
C VAL A 118 6.24 7.66 15.56
N GLN A 119 5.52 8.76 15.40
CA GLN A 119 5.23 9.69 16.49
C GLN A 119 4.05 9.21 17.33
N PRO A 120 4.17 9.18 18.67
CA PRO A 120 3.11 8.68 19.52
C PRO A 120 1.87 9.57 19.48
N LEU A 121 0.73 8.99 19.86
CA LEU A 121 -0.51 9.72 20.02
C LEU A 121 -0.41 10.75 21.16
N SER A 122 -1.28 11.76 21.12
CA SER A 122 -1.24 12.87 22.08
C SER A 122 -1.54 12.41 23.51
N GLU A 123 -1.15 13.26 24.47
CA GLU A 123 -1.48 13.04 25.88
C GLU A 123 -3.00 12.93 26.12
N ASP A 124 -3.82 13.65 25.35
CA ASP A 124 -5.29 13.56 25.45
C ASP A 124 -5.79 12.17 25.07
N VAL A 125 -5.20 11.55 24.05
CA VAL A 125 -5.53 10.16 23.68
C VAL A 125 -5.05 9.20 24.77
N ARG A 126 -3.87 9.41 25.36
CA ARG A 126 -3.38 8.61 26.49
C ARG A 126 -4.35 8.69 27.68
N LYS A 127 -4.77 9.90 28.06
CA LYS A 127 -5.79 10.14 29.11
C LYS A 127 -7.11 9.44 28.81
N LEU A 128 -7.57 9.53 27.57
CA LEU A 128 -8.78 8.84 27.11
C LEU A 128 -8.65 7.32 27.31
N LEU A 129 -7.58 6.70 26.80
CA LEU A 129 -7.36 5.25 26.92
C LEU A 129 -7.26 4.79 28.38
N VAL A 130 -6.57 5.55 29.22
CA VAL A 130 -6.46 5.27 30.66
C VAL A 130 -7.83 5.36 31.32
N SER A 131 -8.59 6.44 31.09
CA SER A 131 -9.90 6.61 31.72
C SER A 131 -10.91 5.53 31.30
N LYS A 132 -10.84 5.05 30.05
CA LYS A 132 -11.73 4.03 29.51
C LYS A 132 -11.34 2.61 29.92
N PHE A 133 -10.05 2.29 29.92
CA PHE A 133 -9.61 0.90 29.98
C PHE A 133 -8.75 0.52 31.18
N ALA A 134 -8.25 1.49 31.96
CA ALA A 134 -7.58 1.18 33.22
C ALA A 134 -8.57 0.59 34.24
N ARG A 135 -8.07 -0.21 35.19
CA ARG A 135 -8.94 -0.79 36.23
C ARG A 135 -9.42 0.29 37.18
N GLY A 136 -10.66 0.18 37.66
CA GLY A 136 -11.15 1.02 38.76
C GLY A 136 -10.20 0.92 39.96
N GLY A 137 -9.76 2.07 40.46
CA GLY A 137 -8.77 2.17 41.55
C GLY A 137 -7.30 2.25 41.12
N SER A 138 -6.99 2.21 39.81
CA SER A 138 -5.62 2.48 39.33
C SER A 138 -5.27 3.95 39.50
N ASP A 139 -4.03 4.25 39.83
CA ASP A 139 -3.49 5.61 39.82
C ASP A 139 -3.28 6.06 38.36
N GLN A 140 -4.28 6.74 37.81
CA GLN A 140 -4.28 7.18 36.41
C GLN A 140 -3.18 8.20 36.14
N ASP A 141 -2.91 9.09 37.10
CA ASP A 141 -1.88 10.12 36.96
C ASP A 141 -0.49 9.47 36.95
N ALA A 142 -0.23 8.47 37.79
CA ALA A 142 1.02 7.71 37.75
C ALA A 142 1.20 7.00 36.40
N ILE A 143 0.14 6.43 35.82
CA ILE A 143 0.20 5.77 34.51
C ILE A 143 0.51 6.79 33.39
N ILE A 144 -0.16 7.94 33.39
CA ILE A 144 0.00 8.97 32.35
C ILE A 144 1.40 9.59 32.41
N ASN A 145 1.95 9.78 33.62
CA ASN A 145 3.26 10.39 33.85
C ASN A 145 4.44 9.41 33.76
N ASP A 146 4.20 8.11 33.61
CA ASP A 146 5.28 7.16 33.33
C ASP A 146 5.83 7.39 31.91
N LYS A 147 7.11 7.78 31.83
CA LYS A 147 7.83 7.98 30.56
C LYS A 147 7.72 6.79 29.59
N LYS A 148 7.58 5.56 30.08
CA LYS A 148 7.38 4.37 29.22
C LYS A 148 6.08 4.43 28.43
N ASN A 149 5.08 5.10 28.97
CA ASN A 149 3.77 5.26 28.35
C ASN A 149 3.72 6.48 27.41
N GLU A 150 4.77 7.29 27.35
CA GLU A 150 4.82 8.42 26.42
C GLU A 150 4.84 7.96 24.95
N HIS A 151 5.45 6.81 24.67
CA HIS A 151 5.51 6.17 23.35
C HIS A 151 4.25 5.34 23.06
N CYS A 152 3.09 5.99 23.17
CA CYS A 152 1.78 5.37 22.94
C CYS A 152 1.50 5.19 21.44
N LEU A 153 1.63 3.95 20.97
CA LEU A 153 1.18 3.47 19.68
C LEU A 153 0.05 2.48 19.91
N ILE A 154 -1.08 2.61 19.22
CA ILE A 154 -2.19 1.66 19.33
C ILE A 154 -2.02 0.57 18.28
N ARG A 155 -2.19 -0.70 18.65
CA ARG A 155 -2.31 -1.84 17.72
C ARG A 155 -3.79 -2.17 17.52
N PRO A 156 -4.42 -1.77 16.40
CA PRO A 156 -5.83 -2.03 16.14
C PRO A 156 -6.04 -3.48 15.67
N TYR A 157 -6.68 -4.31 16.48
CA TYR A 157 -6.97 -5.70 16.15
C TYR A 157 -8.43 -5.89 15.74
N LEU A 158 -8.71 -5.87 14.44
CA LEU A 158 -10.05 -6.06 13.87
C LEU A 158 -10.42 -7.54 13.69
N GLY A 159 -9.46 -8.45 13.73
CA GLY A 159 -9.68 -9.89 13.67
C GLY A 159 -9.79 -10.58 15.03
N ARG A 160 -9.89 -9.80 16.12
CA ARG A 160 -9.91 -10.30 17.49
C ARG A 160 -10.91 -9.52 18.33
N ARG A 161 -11.83 -10.22 19.01
CA ARG A 161 -12.68 -9.65 20.05
C ARG A 161 -12.14 -10.04 21.41
N LYS A 162 -12.31 -9.19 22.43
CA LYS A 162 -11.86 -9.52 23.79
C LYS A 162 -12.47 -10.81 24.34
N LYS A 163 -13.67 -11.21 23.90
CA LYS A 163 -14.34 -12.45 24.32
C LYS A 163 -13.55 -13.72 23.97
N ASP A 164 -12.64 -13.66 23.01
CA ASP A 164 -11.86 -14.81 22.54
C ASP A 164 -10.73 -15.20 23.51
N TRP A 165 -10.43 -14.36 24.50
CA TRP A 165 -9.59 -14.68 25.65
C TRP A 165 -10.44 -14.52 26.91
N GLY A 166 -10.69 -15.63 27.61
CA GLY A 166 -11.46 -15.64 28.86
C GLY A 166 -11.06 -14.51 29.81
N ASP A 167 -12.04 -13.97 30.53
CA ASP A 167 -11.97 -12.82 31.45
C ASP A 167 -11.04 -13.02 32.68
N THR A 168 -10.06 -13.92 32.58
CA THR A 168 -9.11 -14.27 33.61
C THR A 168 -7.87 -13.39 33.48
N ASN A 169 -7.66 -12.53 34.48
CA ASN A 169 -6.53 -11.62 34.66
C ASN A 169 -6.51 -10.35 33.79
N ARG A 170 -7.33 -9.37 34.20
CA ARG A 170 -6.88 -7.97 34.10
C ARG A 170 -5.56 -7.86 34.89
N SER A 171 -4.42 -7.94 34.22
CA SER A 171 -3.12 -7.64 34.82
C SER A 171 -3.19 -6.33 35.61
N THR A 172 -2.52 -6.25 36.76
CA THR A 172 -2.35 -4.98 37.48
C THR A 172 -1.47 -4.01 36.70
N PHE A 173 -0.73 -4.50 35.70
CA PHE A 173 0.08 -3.69 34.80
C PHE A 173 -0.76 -3.16 33.63
N PHE A 174 -0.92 -1.84 33.56
CA PHE A 174 -1.49 -1.12 32.43
C PHE A 174 -0.37 -0.32 31.74
N SER A 175 -0.11 -0.62 30.47
CA SER A 175 0.87 0.11 29.66
C SER A 175 0.22 0.60 28.37
N LEU A 176 0.57 1.83 27.99
CA LEU A 176 0.16 2.46 26.73
C LEU A 176 1.15 2.19 25.59
N LYS A 177 2.30 1.59 25.90
CA LYS A 177 3.27 1.19 24.88
C LYS A 177 2.72 0.01 24.09
N ASN A 178 2.65 0.15 22.76
CA ASN A 178 2.07 -0.85 21.85
C ASN A 178 0.67 -1.32 22.32
N PHE A 179 -0.19 -0.37 22.69
CA PHE A 179 -1.48 -0.63 23.31
C PHE A 179 -2.40 -1.48 22.41
N PRO A 180 -2.76 -2.71 22.80
CA PRO A 180 -3.66 -3.55 22.02
C PRO A 180 -5.10 -3.03 22.12
N LEU A 181 -5.72 -2.73 20.97
CA LEU A 181 -7.10 -2.27 20.88
C LEU A 181 -7.92 -3.22 20.00
N ASN A 182 -8.61 -4.16 20.65
CA ASN A 182 -9.48 -5.15 20.00
C ASN A 182 -10.76 -4.52 19.43
N LEU A 183 -11.37 -5.23 18.48
CA LEU A 183 -12.55 -4.78 17.73
C LEU A 183 -13.69 -4.26 18.62
N ASP A 184 -14.02 -4.99 19.69
CA ASP A 184 -15.09 -4.60 20.62
C ASP A 184 -14.82 -3.27 21.32
N ARG A 185 -13.56 -2.97 21.66
CA ARG A 185 -13.17 -1.68 22.24
C ARG A 185 -13.18 -0.56 21.21
N MET A 186 -12.84 -0.86 19.96
CA MET A 186 -12.96 0.12 18.89
C MET A 186 -14.42 0.52 18.68
N ILE A 187 -15.33 -0.46 18.69
CA ILE A 187 -16.78 -0.23 18.63
C ILE A 187 -17.26 0.57 19.85
N GLU A 188 -16.83 0.22 21.07
CA GLU A 188 -17.18 0.94 22.30
C GLU A 188 -16.77 2.44 22.24
N LEU A 189 -15.63 2.72 21.62
CA LEU A 189 -15.13 4.08 21.42
C LEU A 189 -15.84 4.83 20.29
N GLY A 190 -16.75 4.18 19.55
CA GLY A 190 -17.44 4.76 18.40
C GLY A 190 -16.52 4.99 17.20
N LEU A 191 -15.44 4.21 17.07
CA LEU A 191 -14.54 4.30 15.93
C LEU A 191 -15.17 3.66 14.69
N ASP A 192 -14.91 4.25 13.51
CA ASP A 192 -15.35 3.70 12.22
C ASP A 192 -14.49 2.50 11.80
N VAL A 193 -14.77 1.34 12.40
CA VAL A 193 -14.05 0.08 12.16
C VAL A 193 -14.06 -0.33 10.68
N GLN A 194 -15.09 0.05 9.92
CA GLN A 194 -15.20 -0.23 8.49
C GLN A 194 -14.11 0.52 7.72
N ASN A 195 -13.90 1.81 8.03
CA ASN A 195 -12.85 2.58 7.39
C ASN A 195 -11.44 2.12 7.80
N TYR A 196 -11.21 1.73 9.06
CA TYR A 196 -9.94 1.11 9.47
C TYR A 196 -9.66 -0.19 8.70
N ALA A 197 -10.67 -1.04 8.53
CA ALA A 197 -10.55 -2.27 7.75
C ALA A 197 -10.17 -1.98 6.28
N LYS A 198 -10.80 -0.98 5.65
CA LYS A 198 -10.45 -0.54 4.30
C LYS A 198 -9.01 -0.05 4.20
N VAL A 199 -8.54 0.76 5.14
CA VAL A 199 -7.13 1.23 5.11
C VAL A 199 -6.13 0.09 5.32
N MET A 200 -6.44 -0.91 6.15
CA MET A 200 -5.62 -2.13 6.25
C MET A 200 -5.61 -2.91 4.94
N ALA A 201 -6.76 -3.02 4.27
CA ALA A 201 -6.90 -3.70 2.99
C ALA A 201 -6.08 -3.01 1.89
N GLU A 202 -6.13 -1.68 1.79
CA GLU A 202 -5.27 -0.89 0.90
C GLU A 202 -3.79 -1.13 1.20
N GLY A 203 -3.40 -1.12 2.48
CA GLY A 203 -2.04 -1.39 2.92
C GLY A 203 -1.53 -2.76 2.47
N LEU A 204 -2.29 -3.83 2.72
CA LEU A 204 -1.91 -5.18 2.30
C LEU A 204 -1.92 -5.34 0.78
N ALA A 205 -2.90 -4.76 0.07
CA ALA A 205 -2.92 -4.79 -1.39
C ALA A 205 -1.67 -4.10 -1.97
N PHE A 206 -1.27 -2.97 -1.39
CA PHE A 206 -0.03 -2.30 -1.77
C PHE A 206 1.19 -3.19 -1.52
N LEU A 207 1.33 -3.78 -0.33
CA LEU A 207 2.47 -4.64 -0.01
C LEU A 207 2.56 -5.87 -0.94
N HIS A 208 1.45 -6.55 -1.18
CA HIS A 208 1.43 -7.76 -2.00
C HIS A 208 1.61 -7.47 -3.50
N TRP A 209 0.91 -6.48 -4.06
CA TRP A 209 0.86 -6.29 -5.50
C TRP A 209 1.85 -5.24 -6.01
N VAL A 210 2.04 -4.17 -5.26
CA VAL A 210 2.90 -3.03 -5.65
C VAL A 210 4.34 -3.22 -5.16
N ALA A 211 4.50 -3.52 -3.87
CA ALA A 211 5.83 -3.79 -3.28
C ALA A 211 6.30 -5.23 -3.53
N ARG A 212 5.38 -6.14 -3.90
CA ARG A 212 5.66 -7.55 -4.21
C ARG A 212 6.37 -8.25 -3.07
N ILE A 213 5.81 -8.15 -1.87
CA ILE A 213 6.27 -8.87 -0.67
C ILE A 213 5.15 -9.70 -0.07
N ASP A 214 5.51 -10.70 0.73
CA ASP A 214 4.56 -11.59 1.43
C ASP A 214 3.84 -10.95 2.63
N ALA A 215 4.29 -9.77 3.07
CA ALA A 215 3.81 -9.05 4.25
C ALA A 215 3.85 -9.89 5.55
N ASN A 216 4.81 -10.81 5.68
CA ASN A 216 4.97 -11.62 6.87
C ASN A 216 5.37 -10.78 8.09
N ASP A 217 4.62 -10.95 9.18
CA ASP A 217 4.81 -10.31 10.49
C ASP A 217 4.74 -8.77 10.49
N VAL A 218 4.16 -8.16 9.45
CA VAL A 218 3.97 -6.69 9.44
C VAL A 218 3.02 -6.26 10.56
N GLU A 219 3.37 -5.17 11.22
CA GLU A 219 2.55 -4.60 12.29
C GLU A 219 1.82 -3.34 11.83
N PHE A 220 0.52 -3.27 12.13
CA PHE A 220 -0.27 -2.06 11.97
C PHE A 220 -0.32 -1.28 13.29
N VAL A 221 -0.09 0.03 13.23
CA VAL A 221 -0.23 0.91 14.39
C VAL A 221 -0.98 2.22 14.07
N LEU A 222 -1.84 2.67 14.98
CA LEU A 222 -2.40 4.02 14.95
C LEU A 222 -1.49 4.96 15.71
N ALA A 223 -1.08 6.04 15.05
CA ALA A 223 -0.12 6.99 15.58
C ALA A 223 -0.34 8.38 14.98
N ARG A 224 0.36 9.39 15.52
CA ARG A 224 0.25 10.77 15.03
C ARG A 224 0.54 10.82 13.53
N SER A 225 -0.28 11.56 12.79
CA SER A 225 -0.07 11.76 11.35
C SER A 225 1.21 12.57 11.09
N ARG A 226 1.85 12.33 9.95
CA ARG A 226 3.00 13.12 9.49
C ARG A 226 2.51 14.55 9.18
N SER A 227 3.16 15.56 9.77
CA SER A 227 2.87 16.96 9.43
C SER A 227 3.41 17.25 8.03
N THR A 228 2.55 17.31 7.03
CA THR A 228 2.94 17.67 5.67
C THR A 228 2.08 18.83 5.19
N LEU A 229 2.69 19.90 4.68
CA LEU A 229 2.04 20.90 3.82
C LEU A 229 1.45 20.28 2.54
N HIS A 230 1.82 19.03 2.24
CA HIS A 230 1.42 18.24 1.08
C HIS A 230 0.61 16.97 1.44
N SER A 231 0.01 16.91 2.63
CA SER A 231 -0.97 15.84 2.88
C SER A 231 -2.13 16.05 1.92
N HIS A 232 -2.66 14.96 1.35
CA HIS A 232 -3.99 15.04 0.76
C HIS A 232 -4.93 15.68 1.80
N PRO A 233 -5.82 16.60 1.38
CA PRO A 233 -6.60 17.46 2.28
C PRO A 233 -7.55 16.71 3.24
N TYR A 234 -7.61 15.38 3.14
CA TYR A 234 -8.41 14.51 3.97
C TYR A 234 -7.54 13.33 4.41
N SER A 235 -7.11 13.30 5.68
CA SER A 235 -6.70 12.03 6.26
C SER A 235 -7.96 11.22 6.55
N PRO A 236 -7.96 9.89 6.34
CA PRO A 236 -9.15 9.07 6.56
C PRO A 236 -9.63 9.11 8.03
N PHE A 237 -8.84 9.66 8.96
CA PHE A 237 -9.10 9.63 10.40
C PHE A 237 -8.99 11.01 11.08
N ASP A 238 -9.50 12.08 10.44
CA ASP A 238 -9.39 13.45 10.99
C ASP A 238 -10.40 13.79 12.10
N THR A 239 -11.60 13.20 12.08
CA THR A 239 -12.69 13.52 13.02
C THR A 239 -13.03 12.31 13.90
N THR A 240 -12.03 11.77 14.60
CA THR A 240 -12.23 10.64 15.53
C THR A 240 -12.08 11.09 16.98
N ILE A 241 -12.44 10.21 17.93
CA ILE A 241 -12.19 10.44 19.36
C ILE A 241 -10.69 10.52 19.70
N PHE A 242 -9.80 10.05 18.80
CA PHE A 242 -8.36 10.19 18.93
C PHE A 242 -7.82 11.50 18.31
N GLY A 243 -8.68 12.32 17.72
CA GLY A 243 -8.27 13.42 16.84
C GLY A 243 -7.65 12.89 15.53
N THR A 244 -6.97 13.79 14.80
CA THR A 244 -6.24 13.44 13.57
C THR A 244 -5.09 12.48 13.84
N HIS A 245 -5.12 11.33 13.18
CA HIS A 245 -4.06 10.33 13.26
C HIS A 245 -3.96 9.53 11.94
N SER A 246 -3.03 8.59 11.86
CA SER A 246 -2.85 7.75 10.67
C SER A 246 -2.57 6.30 11.06
N MET A 247 -2.88 5.40 10.13
CA MET A 247 -2.43 4.02 10.19
C MET A 247 -1.03 3.92 9.60
N TRP A 248 -0.10 3.37 10.37
CA TRP A 248 1.27 3.10 9.97
C TRP A 248 1.49 1.60 9.85
N ILE A 249 2.28 1.20 8.86
CA ILE A 249 2.75 -0.18 8.72
C ILE A 249 4.24 -0.20 9.01
N ILE A 250 4.64 -1.05 9.95
CA ILE A 250 6.02 -1.17 10.44
C ILE A 250 6.41 -2.65 10.55
N ASP A 251 7.67 -2.91 10.91
CA ASP A 251 8.24 -4.23 11.16
C ASP A 251 8.27 -5.14 9.92
N PHE A 252 9.28 -4.93 9.06
CA PHE A 252 9.43 -5.67 7.80
C PHE A 252 10.48 -6.79 7.87
N ASP A 253 10.91 -7.17 9.05
CA ASP A 253 12.11 -7.99 9.21
C ASP A 253 11.90 -9.47 8.86
N CYS A 254 10.66 -9.95 8.93
CA CYS A 254 10.26 -11.29 8.50
C CYS A 254 9.65 -11.36 7.10
N CYS A 255 9.47 -10.21 6.44
CA CYS A 255 8.95 -10.14 5.09
C CYS A 255 9.96 -10.66 4.07
N ASN A 256 9.45 -11.23 2.98
CA ASN A 256 10.25 -11.65 1.83
C ASN A 256 9.62 -11.14 0.52
N PRO A 257 10.42 -10.97 -0.56
CA PRO A 257 9.86 -10.78 -1.88
C PRO A 257 8.94 -11.94 -2.26
N ALA A 258 7.79 -11.62 -2.83
CA ALA A 258 6.80 -12.57 -3.30
C ALA A 258 6.84 -12.68 -4.83
N THR A 259 6.60 -13.88 -5.34
CA THR A 259 6.36 -14.12 -6.76
C THR A 259 4.95 -13.64 -7.13
N MET A 260 4.73 -13.22 -8.37
CA MET A 260 3.40 -12.79 -8.85
C MET A 260 2.66 -13.96 -9.52
N ASP A 261 2.62 -15.09 -8.82
CA ASP A 261 1.98 -16.33 -9.25
C ASP A 261 1.17 -16.95 -8.10
N GLU A 262 0.61 -18.13 -8.33
CA GLU A 262 -0.18 -18.86 -7.32
C GLU A 262 0.64 -19.18 -6.05
N ASN A 263 1.96 -19.40 -6.18
CA ASN A 263 2.81 -19.69 -5.03
C ASN A 263 2.99 -18.44 -4.15
N GLY A 264 3.21 -17.29 -4.75
CA GLY A 264 3.32 -16.02 -4.02
C GLY A 264 1.99 -15.63 -3.39
N ALA A 265 0.87 -15.85 -4.08
CA ALA A 265 -0.46 -15.66 -3.51
C ALA A 265 -0.72 -16.59 -2.31
N ALA A 266 -0.32 -17.86 -2.40
CA ALA A 266 -0.43 -18.81 -1.30
C ALA A 266 0.45 -18.41 -0.11
N ALA A 267 1.68 -17.95 -0.35
CA ALA A 267 2.58 -17.47 0.69
C ALA A 267 2.02 -16.23 1.41
N ALA A 268 1.48 -15.25 0.67
CA ALA A 268 0.83 -14.07 1.25
C ALA A 268 -0.41 -14.46 2.08
N ALA A 269 -1.20 -15.42 1.60
CA ALA A 269 -2.35 -15.94 2.35
C ALA A 269 -1.92 -16.66 3.65
N GLU A 270 -0.85 -17.46 3.61
CA GLU A 270 -0.28 -18.08 4.82
C GLU A 270 0.19 -17.03 5.82
N CYS A 271 0.89 -15.99 5.35
CA CYS A 271 1.33 -14.88 6.17
C CYS A 271 0.16 -14.13 6.80
N PHE A 272 -0.91 -13.84 6.05
CA PHE A 272 -2.13 -13.23 6.58
C PHE A 272 -2.72 -14.02 7.77
N TRP A 273 -2.70 -15.36 7.71
CA TRP A 273 -3.18 -16.22 8.80
C TRP A 273 -2.23 -16.28 9.98
N ARG A 274 -0.92 -16.36 9.72
CA ARG A 274 0.12 -16.41 10.75
C ARG A 274 0.27 -15.10 11.52
N ASN A 275 0.10 -13.98 10.83
CA ASN A 275 0.21 -12.66 11.43
C ASN A 275 -0.80 -12.50 12.57
N ASP A 276 -0.41 -11.65 13.52
CA ASP A 276 -1.30 -11.15 14.55
C ASP A 276 -2.62 -10.66 13.91
N PRO A 277 -3.79 -10.86 14.53
CA PRO A 277 -5.10 -10.68 13.90
C PRO A 277 -5.51 -9.20 13.80
N TYR A 278 -4.67 -8.40 13.15
CA TYR A 278 -4.93 -7.01 12.80
C TYR A 278 -6.15 -6.89 11.89
N CYS A 279 -6.19 -7.69 10.84
CA CYS A 279 -7.26 -7.67 9.85
C CYS A 279 -8.47 -8.52 10.28
N PRO A 280 -9.69 -8.16 9.83
CA PRO A 280 -10.89 -8.99 10.02
C PRO A 280 -10.68 -10.41 9.47
N ARG A 281 -11.37 -11.41 10.04
CA ARG A 281 -11.24 -12.82 9.64
C ARG A 281 -12.45 -13.30 8.82
N PRO A 282 -12.26 -14.10 7.75
CA PRO A 282 -13.34 -14.58 6.88
C PRO A 282 -14.39 -15.49 7.54
N GLU A 283 -14.01 -16.17 8.62
CA GLU A 283 -14.77 -17.30 9.16
C GLU A 283 -15.51 -16.95 10.47
N SER A 284 -15.75 -15.66 10.75
CA SER A 284 -16.51 -15.30 11.95
C SER A 284 -17.96 -15.79 11.84
N THR A 285 -18.51 -16.27 12.96
CA THR A 285 -19.94 -16.60 13.08
C THR A 285 -20.80 -15.38 13.39
N ASP A 286 -20.18 -14.25 13.75
CA ASP A 286 -20.88 -12.99 14.03
C ASP A 286 -21.14 -12.22 12.73
N THR A 287 -22.39 -11.83 12.49
CA THR A 287 -22.79 -11.13 11.26
C THR A 287 -22.05 -9.80 11.07
N SER A 288 -21.79 -9.04 12.15
CA SER A 288 -21.08 -7.76 12.04
C SER A 288 -19.61 -7.95 11.68
N ASP A 289 -19.00 -9.05 12.11
CA ASP A 289 -17.63 -9.42 11.73
C ASP A 289 -17.56 -9.90 10.28
N GLN A 290 -18.57 -10.63 9.81
CA GLN A 290 -18.69 -11.03 8.40
C GLN A 290 -18.82 -9.81 7.48
N GLU A 291 -19.64 -8.82 7.86
CA GLU A 291 -19.76 -7.55 7.15
C GLU A 291 -18.43 -6.79 7.12
N LEU A 292 -17.71 -6.76 8.24
CA LEU A 292 -16.40 -6.12 8.33
C LEU A 292 -15.36 -6.83 7.45
N TRP A 293 -15.39 -8.16 7.41
CA TRP A 293 -14.57 -8.95 6.48
C TRP A 293 -14.93 -8.66 5.03
N CYS A 294 -16.21 -8.59 4.67
CA CYS A 294 -16.63 -8.25 3.31
C CYS A 294 -16.09 -6.89 2.90
N ALA A 295 -16.21 -5.87 3.76
CA ALA A 295 -15.65 -4.54 3.47
C ALA A 295 -14.13 -4.55 3.30
N PHE A 296 -13.40 -5.29 4.14
CA PHE A 296 -11.96 -5.49 3.98
C PHE A 296 -11.63 -6.17 2.63
N LYS A 297 -12.26 -7.31 2.37
CA LYS A 297 -12.00 -8.15 1.19
C LYS A 297 -12.34 -7.42 -0.10
N ASP A 298 -13.51 -6.80 -0.18
CA ASP A 298 -13.96 -6.09 -1.37
C ASP A 298 -13.01 -4.92 -1.67
N HIS A 299 -12.59 -4.17 -0.65
CA HIS A 299 -11.65 -3.08 -0.83
C HIS A 299 -10.22 -3.54 -1.17
N TYR A 300 -9.77 -4.66 -0.61
CA TYR A 300 -8.49 -5.27 -0.98
C TYR A 300 -8.48 -5.64 -2.48
N LEU A 301 -9.55 -6.32 -2.92
CA LEU A 301 -9.71 -6.72 -4.32
C LEU A 301 -9.82 -5.50 -5.24
N GLU A 302 -10.58 -4.47 -4.86
CA GLU A 302 -10.66 -3.21 -5.61
C GLU A 302 -9.27 -2.59 -5.84
N ASN A 303 -8.45 -2.48 -4.78
CA ASN A 303 -7.10 -1.93 -4.88
C ASN A 303 -6.16 -2.82 -5.70
N GLN A 304 -6.26 -4.14 -5.57
CA GLN A 304 -5.57 -5.09 -6.42
C GLN A 304 -5.94 -4.87 -7.90
N PHE A 305 -7.24 -4.83 -8.21
CA PHE A 305 -7.72 -4.62 -9.58
C PHE A 305 -7.24 -3.29 -10.14
N GLN A 306 -7.27 -2.22 -9.35
CA GLN A 306 -6.81 -0.91 -9.78
C GLN A 306 -5.32 -0.92 -10.13
N TYR A 307 -4.47 -1.50 -9.27
CA TYR A 307 -3.03 -1.62 -9.56
C TYR A 307 -2.76 -2.46 -10.80
N LEU A 308 -3.40 -3.62 -10.91
CA LEU A 308 -3.22 -4.49 -12.08
C LEU A 308 -3.63 -3.74 -13.35
N ALA A 309 -4.77 -3.04 -13.34
CA ALA A 309 -5.21 -2.21 -14.46
C ALA A 309 -4.19 -1.10 -14.80
N ASP A 310 -3.64 -0.40 -13.82
CA ASP A 310 -2.63 0.65 -14.06
C ASP A 310 -1.35 0.05 -14.69
N LYS A 311 -0.91 -1.13 -14.24
CA LYS A 311 0.22 -1.84 -14.83
C LYS A 311 -0.01 -2.25 -16.29
N PHE A 312 -1.27 -2.46 -16.69
CA PHE A 312 -1.64 -2.78 -18.08
C PHE A 312 -1.33 -1.65 -18.99
N LEU A 313 -1.75 -0.49 -18.52
CA LEU A 313 -1.69 0.73 -19.26
C LEU A 313 -0.22 1.12 -19.41
N ASP A 314 0.57 1.04 -18.33
CA ASP A 314 2.02 1.23 -18.39
C ASP A 314 2.67 0.31 -19.45
N GLY A 315 2.30 -0.98 -19.48
CA GLY A 315 2.79 -1.94 -20.46
C GLY A 315 2.41 -1.59 -21.90
N ILE A 316 1.15 -1.20 -22.13
CA ILE A 316 0.67 -0.77 -23.45
C ILE A 316 1.39 0.52 -23.90
N TYR A 317 1.57 1.49 -23.00
CA TYR A 317 2.25 2.76 -23.31
C TYR A 317 3.72 2.54 -23.68
N ALA A 318 4.44 1.69 -22.94
CA ALA A 318 5.83 1.35 -23.22
C ALA A 318 6.01 0.62 -24.57
N LEU A 319 5.01 -0.15 -25.01
CA LEU A 319 5.01 -0.80 -26.33
C LEU A 319 4.74 0.20 -27.46
N THR A 320 3.85 1.18 -27.24
CA THR A 320 3.60 2.25 -28.23
C THR A 320 4.81 3.18 -28.39
N GLU A 321 5.50 3.56 -27.31
CA GLU A 321 6.73 4.37 -27.41
C GLU A 321 7.89 3.64 -28.09
N ARG A 322 7.96 2.31 -27.95
CA ARG A 322 8.92 1.49 -28.72
C ARG A 322 8.55 1.39 -30.20
N SER A 323 7.26 1.45 -30.55
CA SER A 323 6.83 1.56 -31.95
C SER A 323 6.99 2.97 -32.52
N ASP A 324 6.97 4.02 -31.69
CA ASP A 324 7.17 5.41 -32.12
C ASP A 324 8.65 5.75 -32.39
N ASN A 325 9.58 4.90 -31.91
CA ASN A 325 10.98 4.88 -32.36
C ASN A 325 11.19 4.02 -33.62
N ALA A 326 10.15 3.36 -34.13
CA ALA A 326 10.16 2.84 -35.49
C ALA A 326 9.76 3.97 -36.45
N ASP A 327 10.44 4.04 -37.59
CA ASP A 327 10.19 4.99 -38.67
C ASP A 327 8.66 5.18 -38.89
N PRO A 328 8.12 6.42 -38.84
CA PRO A 328 6.70 6.69 -39.07
C PRO A 328 6.19 6.24 -40.46
N ASN A 329 7.10 5.92 -41.39
CA ASN A 329 6.78 5.27 -42.67
C ASN A 329 6.62 3.73 -42.57
N HIS A 330 6.80 3.12 -41.40
CA HIS A 330 6.85 1.68 -41.22
C HIS A 330 5.83 1.15 -40.18
N SER A 331 4.69 1.83 -40.02
CA SER A 331 3.51 1.20 -39.42
C SER A 331 2.87 0.24 -40.42
N LEU A 332 2.67 -1.01 -40.00
CA LEU A 332 2.07 -2.10 -40.80
C LEU A 332 0.54 -1.95 -40.99
N ASP A 333 -0.09 -1.02 -40.27
CA ASP A 333 -1.53 -0.78 -40.35
C ASP A 333 -1.87 0.16 -41.52
N PRO A 334 -2.88 -0.20 -42.35
CA PRO A 334 -3.26 0.61 -43.51
C PRO A 334 -3.77 1.99 -43.11
N ALA A 335 -3.23 3.01 -43.77
CA ALA A 335 -3.75 4.37 -43.72
C ALA A 335 -5.15 4.47 -44.34
N TYR A 336 -5.90 5.50 -43.94
CA TYR A 336 -7.29 5.69 -44.35
C TYR A 336 -7.49 5.66 -45.86
N GLU A 337 -6.60 6.31 -46.60
CA GLU A 337 -6.62 6.36 -48.06
C GLU A 337 -6.41 5.01 -48.74
N LYS A 338 -5.95 3.98 -48.01
CA LYS A 338 -5.76 2.61 -48.50
C LYS A 338 -6.96 1.70 -48.22
N VAL A 339 -7.97 2.18 -47.49
CA VAL A 339 -9.15 1.39 -47.10
C VAL A 339 -10.41 2.01 -47.69
N THR A 340 -11.15 1.22 -48.46
CA THR A 340 -12.44 1.64 -49.05
C THR A 340 -13.60 0.95 -48.36
N TRP A 341 -14.51 1.74 -47.77
CA TRP A 341 -15.74 1.23 -47.20
C TRP A 341 -16.85 1.17 -48.25
N HIS A 342 -17.34 -0.02 -48.55
CA HIS A 342 -18.40 -0.22 -49.56
C HIS A 342 -19.79 -0.08 -48.96
N ASN A 343 -20.76 0.44 -49.72
CA ASN A 343 -22.18 0.50 -49.32
C ASN A 343 -22.41 1.19 -47.97
N ASN A 344 -21.70 2.31 -47.73
CA ASN A 344 -21.72 3.07 -46.47
C ASN A 344 -21.56 2.16 -45.23
N SER A 345 -20.71 1.13 -45.34
CA SER A 345 -20.52 0.16 -44.27
C SER A 345 -19.86 0.78 -43.04
N ASP A 346 -19.04 1.80 -43.22
CA ASP A 346 -18.46 2.64 -42.15
C ASP A 346 -19.54 3.20 -41.20
N LYS A 347 -20.66 3.67 -41.75
CA LYS A 347 -21.79 4.21 -40.97
C LYS A 347 -22.66 3.14 -40.32
N ARG A 348 -22.51 1.89 -40.75
CA ARG A 348 -23.29 0.73 -40.28
C ARG A 348 -22.52 -0.15 -39.31
N VAL A 349 -21.25 0.17 -39.08
CA VAL A 349 -20.39 -0.47 -38.09
C VAL A 349 -20.71 0.09 -36.71
N SER A 350 -20.79 -0.79 -35.72
CA SER A 350 -20.85 -0.41 -34.32
C SER A 350 -19.46 -0.13 -33.79
N ARG A 351 -19.33 0.92 -32.98
CA ARG A 351 -18.09 1.34 -32.35
C ARG A 351 -18.22 1.20 -30.85
N TYR A 352 -17.27 0.50 -30.25
CA TYR A 352 -17.16 0.38 -28.80
C TYR A 352 -15.87 1.03 -28.35
N GLN A 353 -15.96 1.79 -27.27
CA GLN A 353 -14.85 2.46 -26.62
C GLN A 353 -14.82 2.02 -25.17
N PHE A 354 -13.64 1.78 -24.65
CA PHE A 354 -13.44 1.49 -23.24
C PHE A 354 -12.23 2.25 -22.72
N ASN A 355 -12.14 2.41 -21.40
CA ASN A 355 -11.06 3.09 -20.71
C ASN A 355 -10.82 4.53 -21.22
N THR A 356 -9.69 4.81 -21.89
CA THR A 356 -9.29 6.15 -22.34
C THR A 356 -10.17 6.73 -23.44
N LYS A 357 -11.03 5.89 -24.06
CA LYS A 357 -11.87 6.26 -25.22
C LYS A 357 -11.08 6.84 -26.40
N ALA A 358 -9.78 6.56 -26.44
CA ALA A 358 -8.87 7.06 -27.46
C ALA A 358 -8.86 6.19 -28.73
N ARG A 359 -9.60 5.06 -28.75
CA ARG A 359 -9.64 4.12 -29.88
C ARG A 359 -11.06 3.60 -30.06
N ASP A 360 -11.50 3.48 -31.31
CA ASP A 360 -12.82 2.96 -31.63
C ASP A 360 -12.69 1.50 -32.11
N HIS A 361 -13.19 0.56 -31.30
CA HIS A 361 -13.26 -0.85 -31.67
C HIS A 361 -14.49 -1.08 -32.56
N MET A 362 -14.25 -1.54 -33.79
CA MET A 362 -15.26 -1.67 -34.84
C MET A 362 -15.76 -3.10 -34.98
N PHE A 363 -17.07 -3.30 -34.95
CA PHE A 363 -17.69 -4.62 -35.13
C PHE A 363 -19.04 -4.54 -35.87
N CYS A 364 -19.48 -5.67 -36.40
CA CYS A 364 -20.79 -5.78 -37.03
C CYS A 364 -21.90 -5.88 -35.97
N PRO A 365 -22.91 -4.98 -35.95
CA PRO A 365 -24.00 -5.03 -34.97
C PRO A 365 -24.90 -6.27 -35.08
N LYS A 366 -24.90 -6.93 -36.25
CA LYS A 366 -25.82 -8.07 -36.50
C LYS A 366 -25.25 -9.41 -36.05
N CYS A 367 -23.96 -9.63 -36.28
CA CYS A 367 -23.31 -10.92 -36.00
C CYS A 367 -22.18 -10.84 -34.97
N GLY A 368 -21.84 -9.64 -34.47
CA GLY A 368 -20.78 -9.44 -33.47
C GLY A 368 -19.36 -9.58 -34.01
N ALA A 369 -19.17 -9.85 -35.30
CA ALA A 369 -17.83 -10.03 -35.87
C ALA A 369 -16.98 -8.76 -35.74
N SER A 370 -15.76 -8.90 -35.19
CA SER A 370 -14.79 -7.82 -35.09
C SER A 370 -14.19 -7.49 -36.46
N ILE A 371 -14.28 -6.22 -36.85
CA ILE A 371 -13.81 -5.70 -38.14
C ILE A 371 -12.43 -5.07 -37.99
N GLY A 372 -12.18 -4.33 -36.90
CA GLY A 372 -10.91 -3.67 -36.69
C GLY A 372 -10.91 -2.63 -35.57
N ILE A 373 -9.86 -1.82 -35.52
CA ILE A 373 -9.70 -0.68 -34.60
C ILE A 373 -9.38 0.55 -35.44
N ASP A 374 -10.05 1.65 -35.13
CA ASP A 374 -9.79 2.96 -35.71
C ASP A 374 -8.91 3.77 -34.75
N PHE A 375 -7.74 4.16 -35.26
CA PHE A 375 -6.71 4.88 -34.52
C PHE A 375 -6.72 6.40 -34.78
N ALA A 376 -7.69 6.96 -35.49
CA ALA A 376 -7.69 8.39 -35.83
C ALA A 376 -7.66 9.32 -34.60
N ARG A 377 -8.17 8.85 -33.46
CA ARG A 377 -8.10 9.58 -32.19
C ARG A 377 -6.71 9.53 -31.53
N VAL A 378 -5.91 8.52 -31.86
CA VAL A 378 -4.52 8.36 -31.39
C VAL A 378 -3.57 9.11 -32.32
N TRP A 379 -3.78 8.99 -33.63
CA TRP A 379 -2.94 9.59 -34.67
C TRP A 379 -3.79 10.47 -35.60
N PRO A 380 -4.23 11.66 -35.14
CA PRO A 380 -5.11 12.52 -35.93
C PRO A 380 -4.46 13.04 -37.21
N GLU A 381 -3.15 13.26 -37.20
CA GLU A 381 -2.36 13.74 -38.35
C GLU A 381 -2.01 12.63 -39.35
N ALA A 382 -2.20 11.35 -38.98
CA ALA A 382 -1.90 10.19 -39.82
C ALA A 382 -2.84 9.02 -39.47
N PRO A 383 -4.16 9.14 -39.77
CA PRO A 383 -5.15 8.19 -39.31
C PRO A 383 -5.02 6.82 -40.03
N ARG A 384 -5.16 5.75 -39.25
CA ARG A 384 -4.96 4.36 -39.70
C ARG A 384 -6.00 3.42 -39.12
N TYR A 385 -6.16 2.27 -39.76
CA TYR A 385 -7.02 1.18 -39.30
C TYR A 385 -6.19 -0.06 -38.98
N GLY A 386 -6.36 -0.63 -37.79
CA GLY A 386 -6.02 -2.04 -37.55
C GLY A 386 -7.16 -2.90 -38.09
N ILE A 387 -6.90 -3.82 -39.03
CA ILE A 387 -7.96 -4.63 -39.68
C ILE A 387 -7.86 -6.10 -39.26
N SER A 388 -9.00 -6.69 -38.89
CA SER A 388 -9.09 -8.12 -38.60
C SER A 388 -8.96 -8.93 -39.90
N VAL A 389 -7.87 -9.70 -40.01
CA VAL A 389 -7.61 -10.55 -41.19
C VAL A 389 -8.68 -11.62 -41.42
N ARG A 390 -9.47 -11.95 -40.39
CA ARG A 390 -10.59 -12.91 -40.46
C ARG A 390 -11.78 -12.40 -41.27
N GLN A 391 -11.82 -11.11 -41.62
CA GLN A 391 -12.89 -10.51 -42.44
C GLN A 391 -12.64 -10.64 -43.95
N PHE A 392 -11.44 -11.05 -44.36
CA PHE A 392 -11.15 -11.23 -45.77
C PHE A 392 -11.53 -12.64 -46.22
N ASN A 393 -12.26 -12.72 -47.32
CA ASN A 393 -12.55 -13.98 -47.98
C ASN A 393 -11.27 -14.56 -48.60
N ASN A 394 -11.18 -15.89 -48.62
CA ASN A 394 -10.11 -16.62 -49.30
C ASN A 394 -8.70 -16.34 -48.77
N ILE A 395 -8.58 -15.91 -47.52
CA ILE A 395 -7.30 -15.94 -46.80
C ILE A 395 -7.15 -17.32 -46.17
N ASP A 396 -6.06 -18.00 -46.49
CA ASP A 396 -5.62 -19.20 -45.79
C ASP A 396 -4.98 -18.78 -44.45
N LEU A 397 -5.80 -18.79 -43.41
CA LEU A 397 -5.38 -18.44 -42.05
C LEU A 397 -4.31 -19.40 -41.52
N ASP A 398 -4.29 -20.67 -41.97
CA ASP A 398 -3.35 -21.67 -41.46
C ASP A 398 -1.93 -21.47 -42.01
N SER A 399 -1.82 -20.81 -43.17
CA SER A 399 -0.53 -20.45 -43.79
C SER A 399 0.09 -19.15 -43.28
N LEU A 400 -0.65 -18.34 -42.54
CA LEU A 400 -0.17 -17.05 -42.06
C LEU A 400 0.91 -17.21 -40.99
N GLN A 401 1.99 -16.42 -41.11
CA GLN A 401 2.98 -16.28 -40.05
C GLN A 401 2.49 -15.26 -39.03
N TYR A 402 2.20 -15.74 -37.82
CA TYR A 402 1.71 -14.90 -36.74
C TYR A 402 2.86 -14.51 -35.81
N ILE A 403 2.99 -13.20 -35.58
CA ILE A 403 3.63 -12.73 -34.35
C ILE A 403 2.56 -12.82 -33.26
N LYS A 404 2.67 -13.83 -32.40
CA LYS A 404 1.74 -14.01 -31.29
C LYS A 404 2.10 -13.02 -30.19
N LEU A 405 1.21 -12.07 -29.95
CA LEU A 405 1.26 -11.23 -28.77
C LEU A 405 0.37 -11.85 -27.70
N ASP A 406 0.96 -12.15 -26.55
CA ASP A 406 0.25 -12.73 -25.43
C ASP A 406 -0.27 -11.61 -24.53
N GLY A 407 -1.37 -10.97 -24.88
CA GLY A 407 -1.92 -9.85 -24.09
C GLY A 407 -2.36 -10.23 -22.67
N LEU A 408 -2.20 -11.48 -22.25
CA LEU A 408 -2.43 -11.99 -20.89
C LEU A 408 -1.11 -12.09 -20.10
N HIS A 409 -0.01 -12.49 -20.76
CA HIS A 409 1.31 -12.65 -20.16
C HIS A 409 2.35 -11.57 -20.57
N THR A 410 2.03 -10.70 -21.53
CA THR A 410 2.90 -9.61 -22.04
C THR A 410 2.30 -8.22 -21.88
N ALA A 411 1.04 -8.11 -21.48
CA ALA A 411 0.41 -6.88 -21.01
C ALA A 411 -0.57 -7.26 -19.87
N GLU A 412 -0.36 -6.78 -18.65
CA GLU A 412 -1.19 -7.19 -17.49
C GLU A 412 -2.26 -6.17 -17.09
N PRO A 413 -3.56 -6.47 -16.90
CA PRO A 413 -3.99 -7.81 -16.64
C PRO A 413 -4.81 -8.32 -17.81
N GLY A 414 -4.35 -9.43 -18.39
CA GLY A 414 -5.32 -10.37 -18.91
C GLY A 414 -6.05 -11.00 -17.72
N VAL A 415 -7.26 -10.54 -17.46
CA VAL A 415 -8.22 -11.25 -16.59
C VAL A 415 -9.62 -11.09 -17.18
N ASP A 416 -10.49 -12.07 -16.92
CA ASP A 416 -11.88 -12.10 -17.42
C ASP A 416 -12.75 -11.05 -16.72
N LEU A 417 -13.50 -10.29 -17.52
CA LEU A 417 -14.38 -9.19 -17.09
C LEU A 417 -15.88 -9.52 -17.27
N SER A 418 -16.25 -10.77 -17.54
CA SER A 418 -17.65 -11.17 -17.68
C SER A 418 -18.44 -10.96 -16.37
N GLY A 419 -19.57 -10.24 -16.44
CA GLY A 419 -20.49 -10.02 -15.32
C GLY A 419 -20.43 -8.65 -14.61
N LYS A 420 -19.61 -7.69 -15.06
CA LYS A 420 -19.66 -6.29 -14.56
C LYS A 420 -20.35 -5.37 -15.56
N GLU A 421 -21.59 -4.96 -15.24
CA GLU A 421 -22.30 -3.92 -15.99
C GLU A 421 -21.78 -2.54 -15.58
N VAL A 422 -21.25 -1.77 -16.53
CA VAL A 422 -20.74 -0.41 -16.30
C VAL A 422 -21.83 0.56 -16.75
N GLU A 423 -22.50 1.24 -15.82
CA GLU A 423 -23.49 2.26 -16.19
C GLU A 423 -22.84 3.44 -16.94
N PRO A 424 -23.37 3.85 -18.10
CA PRO A 424 -22.84 5.00 -18.83
C PRO A 424 -23.41 6.30 -18.26
N LYS A 425 -22.58 7.12 -17.61
CA LYS A 425 -22.96 8.53 -17.40
C LYS A 425 -22.80 9.32 -18.69
N ALA A 426 -23.95 9.83 -19.14
CA ALA A 426 -24.17 10.73 -20.25
C ALA A 426 -23.22 11.93 -20.21
N ASN A 427 -22.65 12.28 -21.36
CA ASN A 427 -22.18 13.63 -21.63
C ASN A 427 -22.73 14.06 -22.98
N GLU A 428 -23.69 14.98 -22.87
CA GLU A 428 -24.21 15.84 -23.93
C GLU A 428 -23.07 16.60 -24.60
N ALA A 429 -23.12 16.72 -25.92
CA ALA A 429 -22.39 17.75 -26.64
C ALA A 429 -23.21 19.05 -26.64
N PRO A 430 -22.59 20.23 -26.51
CA PRO A 430 -23.31 21.49 -26.58
C PRO A 430 -23.76 21.74 -28.02
N VAL A 431 -25.05 21.98 -28.24
CA VAL A 431 -25.57 22.47 -29.52
C VAL A 431 -26.03 23.91 -29.34
N SER A 432 -25.44 24.76 -30.20
CA SER A 432 -25.68 26.19 -30.41
C SER A 432 -27.03 26.51 -31.07
N SER A 433 -27.58 27.69 -30.75
CA SER A 433 -28.51 28.56 -31.53
C SER A 433 -29.88 27.94 -31.90
N PHE A 434 -31.05 28.54 -31.64
CA PHE A 434 -31.49 29.90 -31.32
C PHE A 434 -32.55 29.84 -30.21
#